data_AF-A0A4R5NSY9-F1
#
_entry.id   AF-A0A4R5NSY9-F1
#
_cell.length_a   1.000
_cell.length_b   1.000
_cell.length_c   1.000
_cell.angle_alpha   90.00
_cell.angle_beta   90.00
_cell.angle_gamma   90.00
#
_symmetry.space_group_name_H-M   'P 1'
#
loop_
_entity.id
_entity.type
_entity.pdbx_description
1 polymer ?
#
loop_
_entity_poly.entity_id
_entity_poly.type
_entity_poly.pdbx_seq_one_letter_code
_entity_poly.pdbx_strand_id
1 'polypeptide(L)'
;MSRDINEVSLNHLLIASVNSINFKDILDDYRLCFAGHRIRIHTNYNLLNSFDIVFTENDIPHLMGWEKITYKSRNASNIINAVDQFKFTAAMAKKNPNWFKVKKRMLNYNFLHRIFLDKDVNVLVVTSDMKPNRLKLDIVFIINLEHESVILGLRKAKNQDFFVTTTLHTERKDNQYNCRRRTRITSLEWVD
;
A
#
# COMPACT_ATOMS: atom_id res chain seq x y z
N MET A 1 -29.30 -13.96 23.24
CA MET A 1 -29.01 -14.50 21.90
C MET A 1 -27.59 -14.11 21.53
N SER A 2 -26.66 -15.01 21.79
CA SER A 2 -25.26 -14.92 21.37
C SER A 2 -25.22 -14.99 19.85
N ARG A 3 -24.71 -13.96 19.17
CA ARG A 3 -24.39 -14.08 17.74
C ARG A 3 -23.00 -14.70 17.68
N ASP A 4 -22.95 -15.92 17.17
CA ASP A 4 -21.70 -16.60 16.83
C ASP A 4 -20.85 -15.70 15.93
N ILE A 5 -19.62 -15.46 16.37
CA ILE A 5 -18.55 -14.81 15.62
C ILE A 5 -17.95 -15.88 14.70
N ASN A 6 -18.78 -16.43 13.80
CA ASN A 6 -18.28 -17.31 12.76
C ASN A 6 -17.65 -16.43 11.68
N GLU A 7 -16.30 -16.50 11.65
CA GLU A 7 -15.40 -16.20 10.53
C GLU A 7 -16.09 -15.64 9.29
N VAL A 8 -16.10 -14.31 9.18
CA VAL A 8 -16.06 -13.70 7.86
C VAL A 8 -14.71 -14.12 7.29
N SER A 9 -14.71 -15.15 6.43
CA SER A 9 -13.52 -15.52 5.66
C SER A 9 -13.09 -14.29 4.89
N LEU A 10 -12.00 -13.67 5.32
CA LEU A 10 -11.35 -12.64 4.52
C LEU A 10 -10.79 -13.35 3.30
N ASN A 11 -11.20 -12.93 2.10
CA ASN A 11 -10.69 -13.48 0.84
C ASN A 11 -9.22 -13.08 0.56
N HIS A 12 -8.53 -12.52 1.55
CA HIS A 12 -7.17 -11.99 1.44
C HIS A 12 -6.45 -12.09 2.80
N LEU A 13 -5.12 -12.07 2.78
CA LEU A 13 -4.25 -12.12 3.96
C LEU A 13 -4.62 -11.05 4.99
N LEU A 14 -4.55 -11.38 6.29
CA LEU A 14 -4.68 -10.43 7.40
C LEU A 14 -3.40 -10.42 8.25
N ILE A 15 -2.79 -9.24 8.41
CA ILE A 15 -1.59 -9.02 9.23
C ILE A 15 -2.00 -8.35 10.54
N ALA A 16 -2.41 -9.16 11.51
CA ALA A 16 -2.89 -8.66 12.80
C ALA A 16 -1.75 -8.18 13.73
N SER A 17 -0.51 -8.64 13.53
CA SER A 17 0.61 -8.29 14.42
C SER A 17 1.98 -8.42 13.76
N VAL A 18 3.03 -7.95 14.47
CA VAL A 18 4.42 -8.09 14.00
C VAL A 18 4.85 -9.56 13.88
N ASN A 19 4.21 -10.44 14.65
CA ASN A 19 4.51 -11.87 14.63
C ASN A 19 3.88 -12.58 13.44
N SER A 20 2.77 -12.06 12.90
CA SER A 20 2.12 -12.60 11.70
C SER A 20 2.73 -12.07 10.40
N ILE A 21 3.79 -11.26 10.45
CA ILE A 21 4.47 -10.80 9.24
C ILE A 21 5.25 -11.96 8.62
N ASN A 22 4.79 -12.40 7.44
CA ASN A 22 5.46 -13.35 6.58
C ASN A 22 5.61 -12.75 5.18
N PHE A 23 6.84 -12.72 4.66
CA PHE A 23 7.12 -12.09 3.37
C PHE A 23 6.55 -12.88 2.20
N LYS A 24 6.55 -14.22 2.30
CA LYS A 24 6.02 -15.08 1.24
C LYS A 24 4.51 -14.92 1.13
N ASP A 25 3.82 -14.96 2.27
CA ASP A 25 2.36 -14.76 2.31
C ASP A 25 1.98 -13.38 1.77
N ILE A 26 2.69 -12.30 2.16
CA ILE A 26 2.47 -10.95 1.61
C ILE A 26 2.69 -10.91 0.09
N LEU A 27 3.75 -11.55 -0.40
CA LEU A 27 4.07 -11.56 -1.83
C LEU A 27 3.00 -12.30 -2.62
N ASP A 28 2.59 -13.48 -2.14
CA ASP A 28 1.62 -14.33 -2.83
C ASP A 28 0.21 -13.73 -2.81
N ASP A 29 -0.19 -13.14 -1.69
CA ASP A 29 -1.43 -12.38 -1.59
C ASP A 29 -1.41 -11.15 -2.50
N TYR A 30 -0.28 -10.43 -2.57
CA TYR A 30 -0.16 -9.29 -3.48
C TYR A 30 -0.24 -9.70 -4.95
N ARG A 31 0.34 -10.84 -5.31
CA ARG A 31 0.21 -11.41 -6.66
C ARG A 31 -1.22 -11.78 -6.99
N LEU A 32 -1.91 -12.41 -6.05
CA LEU A 32 -3.28 -12.87 -6.23
C LEU A 32 -4.27 -11.71 -6.35
N CYS A 33 -4.09 -10.66 -5.55
CA CYS A 33 -5.09 -9.60 -5.41
C CYS A 33 -4.77 -8.34 -6.22
N PHE A 34 -3.51 -8.11 -6.62
CA PHE A 34 -3.08 -6.82 -7.18
C PHE A 34 -2.16 -6.94 -8.39
N ALA A 35 -1.07 -7.68 -8.30
CA ALA A 35 -0.01 -7.61 -9.30
C ALA A 35 -0.52 -8.03 -10.69
N GLY A 36 -0.25 -7.20 -11.71
CA GLY A 36 -0.72 -7.44 -13.07
C GLY A 36 -2.12 -6.93 -13.36
N HIS A 37 -2.85 -6.50 -12.32
CA HIS A 37 -4.19 -5.94 -12.45
C HIS A 37 -4.17 -4.41 -12.56
N ARG A 38 -5.23 -3.88 -13.16
CA ARG A 38 -5.50 -2.46 -13.30
C ARG A 38 -6.86 -2.15 -12.69
N ILE A 39 -6.91 -1.03 -11.98
CA ILE A 39 -8.13 -0.53 -11.38
C ILE A 39 -8.41 0.89 -11.84
N ARG A 40 -9.65 1.16 -12.22
CA ARG A 40 -10.14 2.50 -12.53
C ARG A 40 -10.89 3.05 -11.34
N ILE A 41 -10.54 4.27 -10.95
CA ILE A 41 -11.15 4.99 -9.84
C ILE A 41 -11.88 6.20 -10.41
N HIS A 42 -13.15 6.35 -10.03
CA HIS A 42 -13.92 7.55 -10.28
C HIS A 42 -14.04 8.38 -9.02
N THR A 43 -13.95 9.71 -9.17
CA THR A 43 -14.06 10.63 -8.03
C THR A 43 -15.03 11.78 -8.31
N ASN A 44 -15.44 12.45 -7.23
CA ASN A 44 -16.25 13.65 -7.30
C ASN A 44 -15.47 14.94 -7.67
N TYR A 45 -14.18 14.83 -7.99
CA TYR A 45 -13.34 16.00 -8.31
C TYR A 45 -13.13 16.12 -9.82
N ASN A 46 -13.64 17.20 -10.43
CA ASN A 46 -13.63 17.37 -11.89
C ASN A 46 -12.24 17.27 -12.54
N LEU A 47 -11.17 17.73 -11.89
CA LEU A 47 -9.81 17.65 -12.44
C LEU A 47 -9.16 16.27 -12.28
N LEU A 48 -9.81 15.35 -11.56
CA LEU A 48 -9.40 13.96 -11.35
C LEU A 48 -10.63 13.06 -11.31
N ASN A 49 -11.55 13.24 -12.27
CA ASN A 49 -12.85 12.58 -12.27
C ASN A 49 -12.74 11.07 -12.49
N SER A 50 -11.70 10.64 -13.20
CA SER A 50 -11.35 9.24 -13.44
C SER A 50 -9.84 9.11 -13.61
N PHE A 51 -9.26 8.03 -13.09
CA PHE A 51 -7.87 7.67 -13.32
C PHE A 51 -7.64 6.17 -13.10
N ASP A 52 -6.61 5.64 -13.75
CA ASP A 52 -6.19 4.26 -13.61
C ASP A 52 -5.03 4.13 -12.62
N ILE A 53 -5.01 3.06 -11.84
CA ILE A 53 -3.83 2.59 -11.10
C ILE A 53 -3.45 1.23 -11.68
N VAL A 54 -2.17 1.07 -12.00
CA VAL A 54 -1.59 -0.21 -12.44
C VAL A 54 -0.70 -0.72 -11.32
N PHE A 55 -0.93 -1.97 -10.92
CA PHE A 55 -0.12 -2.63 -9.91
C PHE A 55 0.88 -3.56 -10.59
N THR A 56 2.15 -3.42 -10.24
CA THR A 56 3.19 -4.34 -10.72
C THR A 56 3.79 -5.10 -9.56
N GLU A 57 4.21 -6.34 -9.79
CA GLU A 57 4.86 -7.14 -8.76
C GLU A 57 6.09 -6.42 -8.16
N ASN A 58 6.81 -5.66 -8.98
CA ASN A 58 7.98 -4.88 -8.55
C ASN A 58 7.64 -3.71 -7.59
N ASP A 59 6.36 -3.39 -7.37
CA ASP A 59 5.95 -2.39 -6.40
C ASP A 59 6.13 -2.92 -4.96
N ILE A 60 5.92 -4.22 -4.74
CA ILE A 60 5.81 -4.79 -3.38
C ILE A 60 7.07 -4.60 -2.53
N PRO A 61 8.31 -4.75 -3.05
CA PRO A 61 9.50 -4.57 -2.22
C PRO A 61 9.58 -3.15 -1.68
N HIS A 62 9.27 -2.14 -2.49
CA HIS A 62 9.27 -0.73 -2.09
C HIS A 62 8.14 -0.39 -1.11
N LEU A 63 6.94 -0.91 -1.36
CA LEU A 63 5.80 -0.72 -0.45
C LEU A 63 6.11 -1.30 0.93
N MET A 64 6.65 -2.51 0.99
CA MET A 64 6.97 -3.18 2.25
C MET A 64 8.30 -2.71 2.87
N GLY A 65 9.13 -1.98 2.12
CA GLY A 65 10.43 -1.49 2.57
C GLY A 65 11.51 -2.59 2.62
N TRP A 66 11.32 -3.68 1.88
CA TRP A 66 12.23 -4.82 1.84
C TRP A 66 13.62 -4.46 1.33
N GLU A 67 13.71 -3.49 0.42
CA GLU A 67 14.97 -2.96 -0.11
C GLU A 67 15.85 -2.30 0.96
N LYS A 68 15.27 -1.93 2.11
CA LYS A 68 15.98 -1.27 3.22
C LYS A 68 16.52 -2.25 4.26
N ILE A 69 16.10 -3.51 4.20
CA ILE A 69 16.40 -4.55 5.19
C ILE A 69 17.01 -5.82 4.58
N THR A 70 17.06 -5.91 3.26
CA THR A 70 17.86 -6.90 2.53
C THR A 70 19.35 -6.55 2.57
N TYR A 71 20.19 -7.58 2.68
CA TYR A 71 21.66 -7.45 2.72
C TYR A 71 22.34 -7.67 1.37
N LYS A 72 21.63 -8.22 0.37
CA LYS A 72 22.24 -8.73 -0.87
C LYS A 72 21.96 -7.87 -2.10
N SER A 73 20.73 -7.40 -2.28
CA SER A 73 20.35 -6.63 -3.47
C SER A 73 19.18 -5.72 -3.16
N ARG A 74 19.24 -4.48 -3.65
CA ARG A 74 18.12 -3.51 -3.58
C ARG A 74 17.20 -3.54 -4.79
N ASN A 75 17.50 -4.39 -5.78
CA ASN A 75 16.66 -4.55 -6.96
C ASN A 75 15.39 -5.33 -6.60
N ALA A 76 14.22 -4.82 -7.02
CA ALA A 76 12.92 -5.39 -6.70
C ALA A 76 12.79 -6.87 -7.11
N SER A 77 13.12 -7.19 -8.36
CA SER A 77 13.01 -8.55 -8.91
C SER A 77 13.93 -9.54 -8.19
N ASN A 78 15.15 -9.12 -7.82
CA ASN A 78 16.05 -9.95 -7.02
C ASN A 78 15.53 -10.20 -5.60
N ILE A 79 14.89 -9.20 -4.99
CA ILE A 79 14.26 -9.34 -3.67
C ILE A 79 13.10 -10.33 -3.77
N ILE A 80 12.23 -10.18 -4.77
CA ILE A 80 11.08 -11.06 -5.02
C ILE A 80 11.55 -12.51 -5.18
N ASN A 81 12.53 -12.76 -6.06
CA ASN A 81 13.13 -14.07 -6.25
C ASN A 81 13.71 -14.66 -4.96
N ALA A 82 14.32 -13.82 -4.11
CA ALA A 82 14.85 -14.27 -2.82
C ALA A 82 13.75 -14.61 -1.82
N VAL A 83 12.61 -13.91 -1.82
CA VAL A 83 11.44 -14.25 -1.01
C VAL A 83 10.84 -15.57 -1.48
N ASP A 84 10.66 -15.76 -2.79
CA ASP A 84 10.12 -17.00 -3.36
C ASP A 84 10.95 -18.23 -3.01
N GLN A 85 12.27 -18.08 -3.01
CA GLN A 85 13.20 -19.16 -2.68
C GLN A 85 13.44 -19.29 -1.16
N PHE A 86 12.69 -18.55 -0.33
CA PHE A 86 12.88 -18.47 1.13
C PHE A 86 14.30 -18.06 1.56
N LYS A 87 15.07 -17.44 0.66
CA LYS A 87 16.42 -16.90 0.91
C LYS A 87 16.38 -15.52 1.58
N PHE A 88 15.21 -14.88 1.62
CA PHE A 88 14.97 -13.66 2.36
C PHE A 88 13.61 -13.74 3.08
N THR A 89 13.67 -13.93 4.41
CA THR A 89 12.48 -14.12 5.25
C THR A 89 12.36 -13.02 6.32
N ALA A 90 11.17 -12.89 6.90
CA ALA A 90 10.93 -11.97 8.01
C ALA A 90 11.83 -12.26 9.23
N ALA A 91 12.10 -13.54 9.53
CA ALA A 91 12.99 -13.93 10.62
C ALA A 91 14.44 -13.45 10.41
N MET A 92 14.93 -13.49 9.16
CA MET A 92 16.23 -12.94 8.80
C MET A 92 16.23 -11.42 8.89
N ALA A 93 15.19 -10.77 8.35
CA ALA A 93 15.08 -9.32 8.32
C ALA A 93 14.93 -8.68 9.71
N LYS A 94 14.31 -9.37 10.67
CA LYS A 94 14.18 -8.91 12.08
C LYS A 94 15.53 -8.62 12.74
N LYS A 95 16.62 -9.21 12.26
CA LYS A 95 17.99 -8.96 12.73
C LYS A 95 18.58 -7.65 12.19
N ASN A 96 17.96 -7.04 11.17
CA ASN A 96 18.43 -5.79 10.58
C ASN A 96 18.08 -4.59 11.49
N PRO A 97 19.01 -3.67 11.78
CA PRO A 97 18.73 -2.48 12.59
C PRO A 97 17.59 -1.60 12.06
N ASN A 98 17.35 -1.63 10.73
CA ASN A 98 16.27 -0.88 10.11
C ASN A 98 14.90 -1.59 10.18
N TRP A 99 14.80 -2.79 10.75
CA TRP A 99 13.53 -3.53 10.89
C TRP A 99 12.43 -2.67 11.52
N PHE A 100 12.75 -1.97 12.62
CA PHE A 100 11.79 -1.12 13.33
C PHE A 100 11.24 0.02 12.48
N LYS A 101 11.98 0.48 11.47
CA LYS A 101 11.56 1.55 10.55
C LYS A 101 10.62 1.03 9.46
N VAL A 102 10.73 -0.23 9.08
CA VAL A 102 9.96 -0.80 7.95
C VAL A 102 8.81 -1.71 8.40
N LYS A 103 8.86 -2.29 9.60
CA LYS A 103 7.81 -3.20 10.10
C LYS A 103 6.41 -2.60 10.05
N LYS A 104 6.30 -1.29 10.29
CA LYS A 104 5.01 -0.58 10.20
C LYS A 104 4.43 -0.60 8.79
N ARG A 105 5.26 -0.63 7.74
CA ARG A 105 4.76 -0.75 6.35
C ARG A 105 4.07 -2.08 6.15
N MET A 106 4.69 -3.16 6.60
CA MET A 106 4.14 -4.52 6.52
C MET A 106 2.91 -4.70 7.42
N LEU A 107 2.90 -4.14 8.63
CA LEU A 107 1.70 -4.12 9.48
C LEU A 107 0.50 -3.42 8.82
N ASN A 108 0.77 -2.44 7.95
CA ASN A 108 -0.26 -1.69 7.25
C ASN A 108 -0.56 -2.24 5.85
N TYR A 109 -0.06 -3.43 5.49
CA TYR A 109 -0.31 -4.05 4.19
C TYR A 109 -1.82 -4.15 3.89
N ASN A 110 -2.62 -4.50 4.89
CA ASN A 110 -4.09 -4.58 4.77
C ASN A 110 -4.76 -3.25 4.38
N PHE A 111 -4.06 -2.12 4.44
CA PHE A 111 -4.58 -0.86 3.93
C PHE A 111 -4.82 -0.91 2.42
N LEU A 112 -4.08 -1.72 1.66
CA LEU A 112 -4.37 -1.96 0.24
C LEU A 112 -5.73 -2.66 0.07
N HIS A 113 -6.00 -3.72 0.83
CA HIS A 113 -7.28 -4.45 0.78
C HIS A 113 -8.46 -3.53 1.09
N ARG A 114 -8.31 -2.74 2.15
CA ARG A 114 -9.30 -1.75 2.57
C ARG A 114 -9.67 -0.75 1.47
N ILE A 115 -8.69 -0.26 0.72
CA ILE A 115 -8.93 0.69 -0.38
C ILE A 115 -9.56 -0.02 -1.58
N PHE A 116 -8.97 -1.13 -2.02
CA PHE A 116 -9.21 -1.66 -3.37
C PHE A 116 -10.12 -2.90 -3.42
N LEU A 117 -10.23 -3.67 -2.33
CA LEU A 117 -11.06 -4.87 -2.24
C LEU A 117 -12.31 -4.61 -1.40
N ASP A 118 -12.13 -4.18 -0.14
CA ASP A 118 -13.23 -3.92 0.79
C ASP A 118 -13.96 -2.61 0.49
N LYS A 119 -13.23 -1.67 -0.16
CA LYS A 119 -13.72 -0.33 -0.56
C LYS A 119 -14.24 0.49 0.63
N ASP A 120 -13.73 0.26 1.83
CA ASP A 120 -14.13 0.98 3.06
C ASP A 120 -13.38 2.31 3.24
N VAL A 121 -12.26 2.48 2.51
CA VAL A 121 -11.51 3.74 2.41
C VAL A 121 -11.84 4.43 1.09
N ASN A 122 -12.76 5.40 1.15
CA ASN A 122 -13.32 6.06 -0.03
C ASN A 122 -12.89 7.53 -0.20
N VAL A 123 -11.80 7.94 0.43
CA VAL A 123 -11.25 9.29 0.31
C VAL A 123 -9.78 9.27 -0.07
N LEU A 124 -9.40 10.23 -0.91
CA LEU A 124 -8.02 10.49 -1.29
C LEU A 124 -7.73 11.99 -1.26
N VAL A 125 -6.46 12.33 -1.31
CA VAL A 125 -5.95 13.70 -1.37
C VAL A 125 -5.09 13.84 -2.61
N VAL A 126 -5.33 14.89 -3.39
CA VAL A 126 -4.44 15.26 -4.50
C VAL A 126 -3.26 16.05 -3.93
N THR A 127 -2.04 15.62 -4.25
CA THR A 127 -0.81 16.13 -3.65
C THR A 127 0.20 16.69 -4.65
N SER A 128 -0.10 16.64 -5.96
CA SER A 128 0.81 17.08 -7.03
C SER A 128 1.25 18.54 -6.91
N ASP A 129 0.37 19.43 -6.42
CA ASP A 129 0.60 20.86 -6.18
C ASP A 129 1.15 21.19 -4.78
N MET A 130 1.36 20.18 -3.91
CA MET A 130 1.84 20.43 -2.55
C MET A 130 3.28 20.92 -2.51
N LYS A 131 3.57 21.84 -1.58
CA LYS A 131 4.91 22.31 -1.26
C LYS A 131 5.11 22.28 0.26
N PRO A 132 6.05 21.47 0.79
CA PRO A 132 6.95 20.58 0.08
C PRO A 132 6.32 19.21 -0.26
N ASN A 133 6.50 18.73 -1.49
CA ASN A 133 6.17 17.36 -1.90
C ASN A 133 7.44 16.51 -2.06
N ARG A 134 8.07 16.14 -0.94
CA ARG A 134 9.38 15.46 -0.92
C ARG A 134 9.36 14.09 -1.60
N LEU A 135 8.26 13.36 -1.45
CA LEU A 135 8.09 12.02 -2.03
C LEU A 135 7.59 12.07 -3.49
N LYS A 136 7.35 13.27 -4.04
CA LYS A 136 6.81 13.50 -5.39
C LYS A 136 5.58 12.62 -5.65
N LEU A 137 4.62 12.68 -4.73
CA LEU A 137 3.37 11.96 -4.81
C LEU A 137 2.33 12.83 -5.50
N ASP A 138 1.50 12.22 -6.33
CA ASP A 138 0.41 12.93 -7.00
C ASP A 138 -0.92 12.72 -6.29
N ILE A 139 -1.10 11.53 -5.70
CA ILE A 139 -2.30 11.14 -4.97
C ILE A 139 -1.90 10.39 -3.70
N VAL A 140 -2.65 10.63 -2.62
CA VAL A 140 -2.49 9.93 -1.33
C VAL A 140 -3.85 9.40 -0.87
N PHE A 141 -3.92 8.11 -0.57
CA PHE A 141 -4.95 7.56 0.30
C PHE A 141 -4.49 7.67 1.74
N ILE A 142 -5.39 8.09 2.62
CA ILE A 142 -5.08 8.33 4.03
C ILE A 142 -6.21 7.84 4.92
N ILE A 143 -5.84 7.11 5.97
CA ILE A 143 -6.72 6.87 7.12
C ILE A 143 -6.03 7.37 8.39
N ASN A 144 -6.80 8.02 9.26
CA ASN A 144 -6.33 8.51 10.55
C ASN A 144 -6.69 7.49 11.63
N LEU A 145 -5.67 6.98 12.30
CA LEU A 145 -5.80 6.20 13.53
C LEU A 145 -5.77 7.16 14.73
N GLU A 146 -5.70 6.60 15.93
CA GLU A 146 -5.71 7.39 17.17
C GLU A 146 -4.55 8.40 17.23
N HIS A 147 -3.33 7.94 16.97
CA HIS A 147 -2.10 8.74 17.11
C HIS A 147 -1.32 8.96 15.79
N GLU A 148 -1.65 8.23 14.73
CA GLU A 148 -0.92 8.28 13.46
C GLU A 148 -1.86 8.19 12.27
N SER A 149 -1.33 8.48 11.09
CA SER A 149 -2.02 8.31 9.82
C SER A 149 -1.30 7.27 8.98
N VAL A 150 -2.05 6.35 8.38
CA VAL A 150 -1.53 5.38 7.41
C VAL A 150 -1.74 5.97 6.02
N ILE A 151 -0.67 5.97 5.22
CA ILE A 151 -0.60 6.67 3.95
C ILE A 151 -0.13 5.70 2.86
N LEU A 152 -0.95 5.54 1.82
CA LEU A 152 -0.57 4.93 0.55
C LEU A 152 -0.42 6.05 -0.49
N GLY A 153 0.80 6.26 -0.95
CA GLY A 153 1.14 7.28 -1.93
C GLY A 153 1.28 6.71 -3.33
N LEU A 154 0.68 7.40 -4.30
CA LEU A 154 0.77 7.10 -5.72
C LEU A 154 1.55 8.18 -6.47
N ARG A 155 2.16 7.79 -7.60
CA ARG A 155 2.77 8.71 -8.55
C ARG A 155 2.27 8.42 -9.96
N LYS A 156 2.08 9.46 -10.77
CA LYS A 156 1.81 9.31 -12.21
C LYS A 156 3.01 8.65 -12.88
N ALA A 157 2.77 7.59 -13.63
CA ALA A 157 3.83 6.94 -14.39
C ALA A 157 4.35 7.88 -15.48
N LYS A 158 5.66 7.87 -15.70
CA LYS A 158 6.31 8.80 -16.64
C LYS A 158 5.81 8.55 -18.05
N ASN A 159 5.28 9.60 -18.69
CA ASN A 159 4.75 9.56 -20.06
C ASN A 159 3.59 8.56 -20.24
N GLN A 160 2.86 8.26 -19.17
CA GLN A 160 1.76 7.32 -19.17
C GLN A 160 0.54 7.96 -18.50
N ASP A 161 -0.66 7.49 -18.84
CA ASP A 161 -1.91 7.99 -18.25
C ASP A 161 -2.48 7.07 -17.16
N PHE A 162 -1.60 6.60 -16.29
CA PHE A 162 -1.95 5.84 -15.10
C PHE A 162 -1.02 6.17 -13.94
N PHE A 163 -1.45 5.80 -12.74
CA PHE A 163 -0.69 5.93 -11.50
C PHE A 163 -0.13 4.58 -11.06
N VAL A 164 0.96 4.60 -10.32
CA VAL A 164 1.57 3.42 -9.71
C VAL A 164 1.73 3.63 -8.21
N THR A 165 1.63 2.53 -7.45
CA THR A 165 1.88 2.57 -6.01
C THR A 165 3.37 2.83 -5.74
N THR A 166 3.67 3.79 -4.86
CA THR A 166 5.05 4.24 -4.64
C THR A 166 5.53 4.05 -3.21
N THR A 167 4.65 4.27 -2.24
CA THR A 167 5.04 4.17 -0.82
C THR A 167 3.85 3.82 0.05
N LEU A 168 4.09 2.98 1.04
CA LEU A 168 3.21 2.78 2.19
C LEU A 168 3.99 3.18 3.44
N HIS A 169 3.43 4.07 4.25
CA HIS A 169 4.10 4.54 5.46
C HIS A 169 3.10 5.11 6.48
N THR A 170 3.61 5.35 7.68
CA THR A 170 2.88 6.03 8.75
C THR A 170 3.49 7.40 8.99
N GLU A 171 2.65 8.41 9.16
CA GLU A 171 3.04 9.74 9.63
C GLU A 171 2.32 10.06 10.94
N ARG A 172 2.78 11.08 11.68
CA ARG A 172 2.00 11.61 12.79
C ARG A 172 0.65 12.11 12.30
N LYS A 173 -0.36 12.13 13.18
CA LYS A 173 -1.73 12.52 12.81
C LYS A 173 -1.83 13.98 12.31
N ASP A 174 -0.98 14.87 12.81
CA ASP A 174 -0.85 16.27 12.40
C ASP A 174 -0.02 16.47 11.12
N ASN A 175 -0.09 15.52 10.17
CA ASN A 175 0.64 15.61 8.91
C ASN A 175 -0.01 16.56 7.89
N GLN A 176 0.81 16.99 6.93
CA GLN A 176 0.43 17.92 5.86
C GLN A 176 -0.72 17.45 4.96
N TYR A 177 -0.97 16.13 4.85
CA TYR A 177 -2.05 15.61 4.00
C TYR A 177 -3.42 15.87 4.63
N ASN A 178 -3.50 15.95 5.96
CA ASN A 178 -4.76 16.24 6.67
C ASN A 178 -5.22 17.70 6.52
N CYS A 179 -4.35 18.61 6.11
CA CYS A 179 -4.69 20.00 5.83
C CYS A 179 -5.28 20.22 4.42
N ARG A 180 -5.38 19.17 3.62
CA ARG A 180 -5.76 19.24 2.21
C ARG A 180 -7.22 18.84 2.01
N ARG A 181 -7.83 19.36 0.95
CA ARG A 181 -9.18 18.98 0.54
C ARG A 181 -9.21 17.48 0.22
N ARG A 182 -10.19 16.79 0.80
CA ARG A 182 -10.46 15.37 0.50
C ARG A 182 -11.34 15.26 -0.72
N THR A 183 -10.95 14.37 -1.61
CA THR A 183 -11.69 13.93 -2.79
C THR A 183 -12.34 12.59 -2.48
N ARG A 184 -13.62 12.45 -2.78
CA ARG A 184 -14.39 11.23 -2.51
C ARG A 184 -14.39 10.33 -3.74
N ILE A 185 -14.12 9.05 -3.53
CA ILE A 185 -14.29 7.99 -4.52
C ILE A 185 -15.78 7.71 -4.69
N THR A 186 -16.25 7.72 -5.93
CA THR A 186 -17.65 7.43 -6.28
C THR A 186 -17.83 6.00 -6.76
N SER A 187 -16.87 5.47 -7.51
CA SER A 187 -16.81 4.06 -7.91
C SER A 187 -15.37 3.61 -8.12
N LEU A 188 -15.20 2.29 -8.09
CA LEU A 188 -13.91 1.61 -8.26
C LEU A 188 -14.15 0.26 -8.93
N GLU A 189 -13.43 0.05 -10.02
CA GLU A 189 -13.70 -1.00 -11.01
C GLU A 189 -12.37 -1.63 -11.44
N TRP A 190 -12.26 -2.95 -11.33
CA TRP A 190 -11.15 -3.70 -11.95
C TRP A 190 -11.43 -3.79 -13.45
N VAL A 191 -10.45 -3.42 -14.29
CA VAL A 191 -10.63 -3.22 -15.74
C VAL A 191 -9.89 -4.27 -16.58
N ASP A 192 -9.62 -5.42 -15.96
CA ASP A 192 -8.89 -6.55 -16.55
C ASP A 192 -9.79 -7.45 -17.40
#